data_AF-A0A964RTK1-F1
#
_entry.id   AF-A0A964RTK1-F1
#
_cell.length_a   1.000
_cell.length_b   1.000
_cell.length_c   1.000
_cell.angle_alpha   90.00
_cell.angle_beta   90.00
_cell.angle_gamma   90.00
#
_symmetry.space_group_name_H-M   'P 1'
#
loop_
_entity.id
_entity.type
_entity.pdbx_description
1 polymer ?
#
loop_
_entity_poly.entity_id
_entity_poly.type
_entity_poly.pdbx_seq_one_letter_code
_entity_poly.pdbx_strand_id
1 'polypeptide(L)'
;MTNLNRKEQLKQLHEDRKIRTQQKVDEAIKRLIKVQKPINFNSVSNESGITKATLYNTPNIKERIEDLRLQQSTVPTPAQVKREMDENNKDAIIASLKRRIKKLEEENKELREQVKISYADIYKQI
;
A
#
# COMPACT_ATOMS: atom_id res chain seq x y z
N MET A 1 -55.25 26.09 7.05
CA MET A 1 -54.41 26.16 5.83
C MET A 1 -52.91 26.39 6.08
N THR A 2 -52.40 26.37 7.32
CA THR A 2 -50.96 26.68 7.63
C THR A 2 -50.04 25.46 7.74
N ASN A 3 -50.60 24.24 7.78
CA ASN A 3 -49.84 23.01 8.06
C ASN A 3 -49.06 22.46 6.84
N LEU A 4 -49.53 22.76 5.62
CA LEU A 4 -48.91 22.30 4.36
C LEU A 4 -47.51 22.93 4.18
N ASN A 5 -47.40 24.23 4.48
CA ASN A 5 -46.21 25.04 4.27
C ASN A 5 -45.06 24.64 5.23
N ARG A 6 -45.37 24.30 6.49
CA ARG A 6 -44.36 23.80 7.45
C ARG A 6 -43.76 22.46 7.02
N LYS A 7 -44.58 21.54 6.49
CA LYS A 7 -44.11 20.23 6.01
C LYS A 7 -43.19 20.37 4.79
N GLU A 8 -43.50 21.30 3.89
CA GLU A 8 -42.69 21.62 2.72
C GLU A 8 -41.36 22.29 3.11
N GLN A 9 -41.37 23.24 4.04
CA GLN A 9 -40.17 23.86 4.60
C GLN A 9 -39.23 22.84 5.25
N LEU A 10 -39.78 21.87 6.00
CA LEU A 10 -38.99 20.80 6.59
C LEU A 10 -38.34 19.92 5.51
N LYS A 11 -39.09 19.55 4.47
CA LYS A 11 -38.53 18.79 3.33
C LYS A 11 -37.37 19.55 2.66
N GLN A 12 -37.54 20.84 2.40
CA GLN A 12 -36.49 21.68 1.82
C GLN A 12 -35.23 21.71 2.69
N LEU A 13 -35.39 21.90 4.00
CA LEU A 13 -34.26 21.88 4.94
C LEU A 13 -33.53 20.52 4.95
N HIS A 14 -34.25 19.41 4.81
CA HIS A 14 -33.64 18.08 4.73
C HIS A 14 -32.84 17.90 3.44
N GLU A 15 -33.38 18.33 2.30
CA GLU A 15 -32.66 18.28 1.02
C GLU A 15 -31.43 19.19 1.03
N ASP A 16 -31.54 20.42 1.54
CA ASP A 16 -30.41 21.34 1.67
C ASP A 16 -29.29 20.74 2.53
N ARG A 17 -29.63 20.10 3.64
CA ARG A 17 -28.66 19.41 4.50
C ARG A 17 -27.98 18.25 3.77
N LYS A 18 -28.73 17.49 2.98
CA LYS A 18 -28.19 16.39 2.18
C LYS A 18 -27.21 16.89 1.12
N ILE A 19 -27.57 17.96 0.41
CA ILE A 19 -26.70 18.61 -0.60
C ILE A 19 -25.42 19.12 0.06
N ARG A 20 -25.53 19.86 1.17
CA ARG A 20 -24.35 20.38 1.91
C ARG A 20 -23.44 19.26 2.40
N THR A 21 -24.02 18.16 2.87
CA THR A 21 -23.26 16.98 3.30
C THR A 21 -22.48 16.39 2.12
N GLN A 22 -23.13 16.20 0.98
CA GLN A 22 -22.47 15.69 -0.23
C GLN A 22 -21.32 16.60 -0.67
N GLN A 23 -21.53 17.92 -0.71
CA GLN A 23 -20.50 18.88 -1.10
C GLN A 23 -19.26 18.81 -0.21
N LYS A 24 -19.45 18.73 1.12
CA LYS A 24 -18.34 18.61 2.08
C LYS A 24 -17.56 17.30 1.89
N VAL A 25 -18.24 16.19 1.66
CA VAL A 25 -17.58 14.91 1.37
C VAL A 25 -16.76 15.01 0.08
N ASP A 26 -17.35 15.58 -0.97
CA ASP A 26 -16.69 15.71 -2.27
C ASP A 26 -15.43 16.59 -2.20
N GLU A 27 -15.50 17.71 -1.48
CA GLU A 27 -14.35 18.58 -1.23
C GLU A 27 -13.27 17.85 -0.42
N ALA A 28 -13.66 17.11 0.62
CA ALA A 28 -12.72 16.34 1.43
C ALA A 28 -12.01 15.26 0.60
N ILE A 29 -12.74 14.53 -0.23
CA ILE A 29 -12.17 13.54 -1.15
C ILE A 29 -11.16 14.21 -2.10
N LYS A 30 -11.53 15.34 -2.72
CA LYS A 30 -10.63 16.09 -3.61
C LYS A 30 -9.33 16.50 -2.90
N ARG A 31 -9.43 16.97 -1.66
CA ARG A 31 -8.26 17.32 -0.84
C ARG A 31 -7.40 16.09 -0.56
N LEU A 32 -7.99 14.99 -0.11
CA LEU A 32 -7.28 13.73 0.19
C LEU A 32 -6.53 13.19 -1.03
N ILE A 33 -7.13 13.25 -2.22
CA ILE A 33 -6.47 12.90 -3.49
C ILE A 33 -5.26 13.80 -3.72
N LYS A 34 -5.42 15.12 -3.59
CA LYS A 34 -4.34 16.10 -3.82
C LYS A 34 -3.16 15.90 -2.88
N VAL A 35 -3.42 15.56 -1.62
CA VAL A 35 -2.37 15.30 -0.62
C VAL A 35 -1.91 13.83 -0.58
N GLN A 36 -2.38 12.99 -1.51
CA GLN A 36 -2.08 11.56 -1.62
C GLN A 36 -2.30 10.78 -0.30
N LYS A 37 -3.32 11.17 0.47
CA LYS A 37 -3.72 10.45 1.68
C LYS A 37 -4.69 9.31 1.34
N PRO A 38 -4.81 8.29 2.21
CA PRO A 38 -5.76 7.21 2.00
C PRO A 38 -7.19 7.74 2.00
N ILE A 39 -8.01 7.29 1.06
CA ILE A 39 -9.44 7.60 0.98
C ILE A 39 -10.19 6.45 1.64
N ASN A 40 -10.57 6.64 2.90
CA ASN A 40 -11.38 5.69 3.66
C ASN A 40 -12.34 6.45 4.58
N PHE A 41 -13.30 5.74 5.19
CA PHE A 41 -14.30 6.38 6.05
C PHE A 41 -13.71 7.20 7.20
N ASN A 42 -12.55 6.82 7.72
CA ASN A 42 -11.89 7.57 8.79
C ASN A 42 -11.28 8.87 8.28
N SER A 43 -10.51 8.81 7.20
CA SER A 43 -9.87 10.00 6.63
C SER A 43 -10.88 10.97 6.06
N VAL A 44 -11.92 10.48 5.37
CA VAL A 44 -13.01 11.30 4.85
C VAL A 44 -13.80 11.94 5.98
N SER A 45 -14.10 11.21 7.07
CA SER A 45 -14.79 11.77 8.25
C SER A 45 -13.97 12.89 8.89
N ASN A 46 -12.68 12.66 9.11
CA ASN A 46 -11.78 13.65 9.72
C ASN A 46 -11.61 14.90 8.85
N GLU A 47 -11.53 14.75 7.52
CA GLU A 47 -11.32 15.86 6.59
C GLU A 47 -12.62 16.66 6.32
N SER A 48 -13.77 15.97 6.20
CA SER A 48 -15.06 16.62 5.91
C SER A 48 -15.79 17.15 7.17
N GLY A 49 -15.40 16.69 8.35
CA GLY A 49 -16.11 16.94 9.61
C GLY A 49 -17.46 16.23 9.71
N ILE A 50 -17.76 15.28 8.82
CA ILE A 50 -18.99 14.48 8.83
C ILE A 50 -18.75 13.20 9.61
N THR A 51 -19.71 12.82 10.46
CA THR A 51 -19.59 11.59 11.25
C THR A 51 -19.60 10.34 10.37
N LYS A 52 -18.86 9.30 10.76
CA LYS A 52 -18.84 8.02 10.05
C LYS A 52 -20.24 7.42 9.90
N ALA A 53 -21.09 7.55 10.92
CA ALA A 53 -22.47 7.08 10.87
C ALA A 53 -23.23 7.71 9.69
N THR A 54 -23.10 9.02 9.47
CA THR A 54 -23.71 9.70 8.32
C THR A 54 -23.13 9.23 6.99
N LEU A 55 -21.82 8.97 6.92
CA LEU A 55 -21.17 8.44 5.72
C LEU A 55 -21.67 7.03 5.37
N TYR A 56 -21.84 6.15 6.35
CA TYR A 56 -22.38 4.80 6.15
C TYR A 56 -23.87 4.79 5.81
N ASN A 57 -24.66 5.68 6.41
CA ASN A 57 -26.10 5.76 6.22
C ASN A 57 -26.52 6.42 4.90
N THR A 58 -25.57 6.98 4.14
CA THR A 58 -25.83 7.59 2.84
C THR A 58 -25.23 6.71 1.73
N PRO A 59 -26.01 5.86 1.06
CA PRO A 59 -25.49 4.85 0.13
C PRO A 59 -24.57 5.40 -0.95
N ASN A 60 -24.95 6.51 -1.60
CA ASN A 60 -24.15 7.14 -2.65
C ASN A 60 -22.76 7.59 -2.16
N ILE A 61 -22.66 8.06 -0.92
CA ILE A 61 -21.39 8.46 -0.31
C ILE A 61 -20.57 7.23 0.03
N LYS A 62 -21.21 6.22 0.61
CA LYS A 62 -20.57 4.96 0.99
C LYS A 62 -19.91 4.29 -0.22
N GLU A 63 -20.69 4.07 -1.28
CA GLU A 63 -20.24 3.44 -2.52
C GLU A 63 -19.06 4.19 -3.13
N ARG A 64 -19.17 5.52 -3.25
CA ARG A 64 -18.08 6.36 -3.77
C ARG A 64 -16.79 6.27 -2.95
N ILE A 65 -16.86 6.22 -1.62
CA ILE A 65 -15.68 6.05 -0.77
C ILE A 65 -15.07 4.67 -0.95
N GLU A 66 -15.90 3.62 -1.06
CA GLU A 66 -15.44 2.24 -1.26
C GLU A 66 -14.76 2.06 -2.61
N ASP A 67 -15.34 2.61 -3.68
CA ASP A 67 -14.78 2.57 -5.04
C ASP A 67 -13.43 3.28 -5.11
N LEU A 68 -13.35 4.49 -4.57
CA LEU A 68 -12.11 5.26 -4.55
C LEU A 68 -11.02 4.57 -3.71
N ARG A 69 -11.42 3.92 -2.61
CA ARG A 69 -10.49 3.12 -1.79
C ARG A 69 -9.95 1.94 -2.58
N LEU A 70 -10.80 1.25 -3.34
CA LEU A 70 -10.39 0.12 -4.18
C LEU A 70 -9.44 0.59 -5.28
N GLN A 71 -9.77 1.68 -5.97
CA GLN A 71 -8.91 2.29 -6.98
C GLN A 71 -7.55 2.72 -6.41
N GLN A 72 -7.51 3.21 -5.18
CA GLN A 72 -6.24 3.56 -4.53
C GLN A 72 -5.42 2.32 -4.13
N SER A 73 -6.06 1.18 -3.89
CA SER A 73 -5.38 -0.07 -3.53
C SER A 73 -4.73 -0.79 -4.71
N THR A 74 -5.26 -0.59 -5.92
CA THR A 74 -4.72 -1.19 -7.15
C THR A 74 -3.53 -0.42 -7.71
N VAL A 75 -3.35 0.85 -7.31
CA VAL A 75 -2.21 1.66 -7.69
C VAL A 75 -1.13 1.55 -6.60
N PRO A 76 0.04 0.93 -6.90
CA PRO A 76 1.10 0.85 -5.91
C PRO A 76 1.54 2.24 -5.49
N THR A 77 1.58 2.48 -4.18
CA THR A 77 2.03 3.78 -3.65
C THR A 77 3.53 3.95 -3.93
N PRO A 78 4.03 5.19 -4.11
CA PRO A 78 5.47 5.42 -4.33
C PRO A 78 6.37 4.77 -3.25
N ALA A 79 5.87 4.69 -2.01
CA ALA A 79 6.55 3.99 -0.92
C ALA A 79 6.61 2.46 -1.11
N GLN A 80 5.56 1.85 -1.69
CA GLN A 80 5.55 0.43 -2.04
C GLN A 80 6.52 0.15 -3.18
N VAL A 81 6.48 0.95 -4.25
CA VAL A 81 7.40 0.83 -5.40
C VAL A 81 8.86 0.93 -4.94
N LYS A 82 9.19 1.89 -4.06
CA LYS A 82 10.55 2.04 -3.52
C LYS A 82 10.98 0.81 -2.70
N ARG A 83 10.09 0.25 -1.88
CA ARG A 83 10.38 -0.97 -1.10
C ARG A 83 10.61 -2.18 -2.00
N GLU A 84 9.78 -2.36 -3.02
CA GLU A 84 9.94 -3.45 -4.00
C GLU A 84 11.26 -3.33 -4.77
N MET A 85 11.66 -2.12 -5.17
CA MET A 85 13.00 -1.89 -5.74
C MET A 85 14.12 -2.25 -4.78
N ASP A 86 14.01 -1.85 -3.50
CA ASP A 86 15.02 -2.17 -2.49
C ASP A 86 15.12 -3.68 -2.23
N GLU A 87 13.99 -4.41 -2.19
CA GLU A 87 13.97 -5.88 -2.05
C GLU A 87 14.57 -6.58 -3.27
N ASN A 88 14.22 -6.16 -4.49
CA ASN A 88 14.80 -6.69 -5.72
C ASN A 88 16.33 -6.51 -5.76
N ASN A 89 16.83 -5.37 -5.25
CA ASN A 89 18.26 -5.13 -5.12
C ASN A 89 18.92 -6.08 -4.10
N LYS A 90 18.26 -6.35 -2.96
CA LYS A 90 18.75 -7.34 -1.98
C LYS A 90 18.80 -8.74 -2.59
N ASP A 91 17.79 -9.14 -3.34
CA ASP A 91 17.75 -10.46 -3.99
C ASP A 91 18.89 -10.63 -5.00
N ALA A 92 19.19 -9.59 -5.78
CA ALA A 92 20.32 -9.58 -6.69
C ALA A 92 21.66 -9.74 -5.95
N ILE A 93 21.84 -9.04 -4.83
CA ILE A 93 23.03 -9.15 -3.98
C ILE A 93 23.14 -10.56 -3.38
N ILE A 94 22.05 -11.11 -2.85
CA ILE A 94 22.01 -12.47 -2.28
C ILE A 94 22.38 -13.51 -3.34
N ALA A 95 21.84 -13.40 -4.55
CA ALA A 95 22.17 -14.31 -5.65
C ALA A 95 23.66 -14.23 -6.03
N SER A 96 24.24 -13.03 -6.08
CA SER A 96 25.66 -12.82 -6.34
C SER A 96 26.54 -13.45 -5.26
N LEU A 97 26.23 -13.20 -3.98
CA LEU A 97 26.97 -13.77 -2.85
C LEU A 97 26.90 -15.29 -2.82
N LYS A 98 25.73 -15.89 -3.07
CA LYS A 98 25.57 -17.35 -3.17
C LYS A 98 26.47 -17.95 -4.27
N ARG A 99 26.56 -17.30 -5.43
CA ARG A 99 27.46 -17.74 -6.51
C ARG A 99 28.93 -17.68 -6.08
N ARG A 100 29.33 -16.61 -5.37
CA ARG A 100 30.71 -16.46 -4.89
C ARG A 100 31.07 -17.52 -3.85
N ILE A 101 30.17 -17.79 -2.90
CA ILE A 101 30.35 -18.84 -1.89
C ILE A 101 30.55 -20.19 -2.57
N LYS A 102 29.66 -20.58 -3.49
CA LYS A 102 29.77 -21.84 -4.21
C LYS A 102 31.12 -21.98 -4.93
N LYS A 103 31.57 -20.92 -5.62
CA LYS A 103 32.87 -20.93 -6.31
C LYS A 103 34.03 -21.11 -5.32
N LEU A 104 33.99 -20.44 -4.18
CA LEU A 104 35.02 -20.56 -3.14
C LEU A 104 35.02 -21.95 -2.50
N GLU A 105 33.85 -22.56 -2.27
CA GLU A 105 33.74 -23.92 -1.72
C GLU A 105 34.34 -24.96 -2.68
N GLU A 106 34.09 -24.80 -3.99
CA GLU A 106 34.62 -25.67 -5.04
C GLU A 106 36.15 -25.54 -5.16
N GLU A 107 36.67 -24.31 -5.21
CA GLU A 107 38.13 -24.03 -5.18
C GLU A 107 38.78 -24.62 -3.92
N ASN A 108 38.15 -24.47 -2.75
CA ASN A 108 38.69 -25.02 -1.50
C ASN A 108 38.76 -26.55 -1.52
N LYS A 109 37.75 -27.19 -2.11
CA LYS A 109 37.71 -28.65 -2.27
C LYS A 109 38.82 -29.14 -3.20
N GLU A 110 39.02 -28.48 -4.34
CA GLU A 110 40.09 -28.81 -5.29
C GLU A 110 41.47 -28.65 -4.65
N LEU A 111 41.71 -27.54 -3.94
CA LEU A 111 42.98 -27.30 -3.25
C LEU A 111 43.26 -28.36 -2.17
N ARG A 112 42.25 -28.76 -1.40
CA ARG A 112 42.39 -29.83 -0.41
C ARG A 112 42.78 -31.16 -1.04
N GLU A 113 42.22 -31.48 -2.21
CA GLU A 113 42.56 -32.71 -2.93
C GLU A 113 43.99 -32.66 -3.47
N GLN A 114 44.40 -31.53 -4.06
CA GLN A 114 45.78 -31.33 -4.54
C GLN A 114 46.80 -31.48 -3.40
N VAL A 115 46.50 -30.90 -2.23
CA VAL A 115 47.34 -31.05 -1.04
C VAL A 115 47.46 -32.51 -0.63
N LYS A 116 46.36 -33.25 -0.61
CA LYS A 116 46.35 -34.68 -0.25
C LYS A 116 47.20 -35.52 -1.21
N ILE A 117 47.10 -35.27 -2.52
CA ILE A 117 47.91 -35.95 -3.54
C ILE A 117 49.40 -35.63 -3.33
N SER A 118 49.74 -34.34 -3.15
CA SER A 118 51.13 -33.91 -2.94
C SER A 118 51.76 -34.55 -1.70
N TYR A 119 51.03 -34.64 -0.58
CA TYR A 119 51.51 -35.35 0.62
C TYR A 119 51.77 -36.83 0.34
N ALA A 120 50.88 -37.51 -0.38
CA ALA A 120 51.07 -38.93 -0.73
C ALA A 120 52.31 -39.15 -1.60
N ASP A 121 52.62 -38.23 -2.51
CA ASP A 121 53.80 -38.33 -3.37
C ASP A 121 55.11 -38.08 -2.60
N ILE A 122 55.12 -37.18 -1.63
CA ILE A 122 56.27 -36.98 -0.72
C ILE A 122 56.56 -38.27 0.06
N TYR A 123 55.52 -38.93 0.59
CA TYR A 123 55.69 -40.18 1.36
C TYR A 123 56.20 -41.36 0.52
N LYS A 124 56.01 -41.35 -0.80
CA LYS A 124 56.56 -42.40 -1.69
C LYS A 124 58.04 -42.21 -2.00
N GLN A 125 58.60 -41.02 -1.76
CA GLN A 125 60.01 -40.69 -2.03
C GLN A 125 60.93 -40.93 -0.82
N ILE A 126 60.37 -41.34 0.32
CA ILE A 126 61.07 -41.75 1.54
C ILE A 126 61.05 -43.28 1.62
#